data_AF-A0AAD8W4F3-F1
#
_entry.id   AF-A0AAD8W4F3-F1
#
_cell.length_a   1.000
_cell.length_b   1.000
_cell.length_c   1.000
_cell.angle_alpha   90.00
_cell.angle_beta   90.00
_cell.angle_gamma   90.00
#
_symmetry.space_group_name_H-M   'P 1'
#
loop_
_entity.id
_entity.type
_entity.pdbx_description
1 polymer ?
#
loop_
_entity_poly.entity_id
_entity_poly.type
_entity_poly.pdbx_seq_one_letter_code
_entity_poly.pdbx_strand_id
1 'polypeptide(L)'
;MHVHLVESLCWFSFIVYGNVEYPKGYAHIKQLGFVYTSFQERAMAVSHGSTACLARAPGDSVLARVCGTIAANEKRHETTYIRIVEQQLWLDPDGAVYDFFMPPAN
;
A
#
# COMPACT_ATOMS: atom_id res chain seq x y z
N MET A 1 7.37 -4.18 18.45
CA MET A 1 6.52 -5.32 18.01
C MET A 1 5.48 -4.94 16.93
N HIS A 2 5.12 -3.66 16.73
CA HIS A 2 4.15 -3.26 15.69
C HIS A 2 4.74 -3.11 14.26
N VAL A 3 6.03 -2.77 14.11
CA VAL A 3 6.65 -2.54 12.79
C VAL A 3 6.77 -3.79 11.91
N HIS A 4 7.01 -4.97 12.50
CA HIS A 4 7.09 -6.23 11.78
C HIS A 4 5.73 -6.75 11.28
N LEU A 5 4.64 -6.32 11.91
CA LEU A 5 3.29 -6.76 11.51
C LEU A 5 2.83 -6.04 10.24
N VAL A 6 3.18 -4.77 10.05
CA VAL A 6 2.66 -3.98 8.93
C VAL A 6 3.47 -4.17 7.64
N GLU A 7 4.80 -4.30 7.70
CA GLU A 7 5.58 -4.73 6.53
C GLU A 7 5.14 -6.14 6.06
N SER A 8 4.83 -7.02 7.02
CA SER A 8 4.31 -8.36 6.71
C SER A 8 2.93 -8.30 6.06
N LEU A 9 2.07 -7.33 6.40
CA LEU A 9 0.76 -7.13 5.75
C LEU A 9 0.89 -6.59 4.31
N CYS A 10 1.85 -5.72 4.02
CA CYS A 10 2.10 -5.28 2.65
C CYS A 10 2.70 -6.40 1.79
N TRP A 11 3.63 -7.18 2.34
CA TRP A 11 4.13 -8.39 1.69
C TRP A 11 3.03 -9.42 1.47
N PHE A 12 2.16 -9.62 2.46
CA PHE A 12 1.01 -10.50 2.35
C PHE A 12 0.04 -10.01 1.27
N SER A 13 -0.22 -8.70 1.18
CA SER A 13 -1.06 -8.11 0.14
C SER A 13 -0.45 -8.28 -1.25
N PHE A 14 0.87 -8.14 -1.42
CA PHE A 14 1.53 -8.43 -2.70
C PHE A 14 1.48 -9.92 -3.07
N ILE A 15 1.65 -10.82 -2.10
CA ILE A 15 1.51 -12.27 -2.35
C ILE A 15 0.06 -12.60 -2.73
N VAL A 16 -0.91 -12.10 -1.98
CA VAL A 16 -2.34 -12.43 -2.16
C VAL A 16 -2.94 -11.75 -3.39
N TYR A 17 -2.71 -10.45 -3.60
CA TYR A 17 -3.31 -9.70 -4.71
C TYR A 17 -2.40 -9.61 -5.94
N GLY A 18 -1.09 -9.67 -5.76
CA GLY A 18 -0.12 -9.54 -6.86
C GLY A 18 0.12 -10.82 -7.65
N ASN A 19 0.04 -11.99 -7.00
CA ASN A 19 0.39 -13.28 -7.62
C ASN A 19 -0.82 -14.19 -7.88
N VAL A 20 -2.02 -13.80 -7.44
CA VAL A 20 -3.25 -14.55 -7.73
C VAL A 20 -3.80 -14.13 -9.10
N GLU A 21 -4.00 -15.11 -9.95
CA GLU A 21 -4.72 -14.96 -11.21
C GLU A 21 -6.22 -15.02 -10.91
N TYR A 22 -6.89 -13.88 -11.01
CA TYR A 22 -8.31 -13.78 -10.71
C TYR A 22 -9.14 -14.19 -11.93
N PRO A 23 -10.19 -15.03 -11.76
CA PRO A 23 -11.11 -15.32 -12.84
C PRO A 23 -11.80 -14.05 -13.34
N LYS A 24 -12.18 -14.02 -14.62
CA LYS A 24 -12.92 -12.90 -15.22
C LYS A 24 -14.18 -12.61 -14.39
N GLY A 25 -14.29 -11.38 -13.87
CA GLY A 25 -15.34 -10.96 -12.93
C GLY A 25 -14.84 -10.61 -11.51
N TYR A 26 -13.64 -11.06 -11.12
CA TYR A 26 -13.05 -10.77 -9.80
C TYR A 26 -11.87 -9.78 -9.87
N ALA A 27 -11.66 -9.14 -11.03
CA ALA A 27 -10.64 -8.11 -11.22
C ALA A 27 -10.80 -6.95 -10.23
N HIS A 28 -12.03 -6.68 -9.81
CA HIS A 28 -12.39 -5.68 -8.82
C HIS A 28 -11.75 -5.90 -7.44
N ILE A 29 -11.70 -7.15 -6.97
CA ILE A 29 -11.07 -7.50 -5.68
C ILE A 29 -9.58 -7.21 -5.74
N LYS A 30 -8.95 -7.49 -6.89
CA LYS A 30 -7.55 -7.19 -7.14
C LYS A 30 -7.29 -5.69 -7.12
N GLN A 31 -8.17 -4.91 -7.76
CA GLN A 31 -8.10 -3.43 -7.79
C GLN A 31 -8.26 -2.83 -6.40
N LEU A 32 -9.32 -3.21 -5.67
CA LEU A 32 -9.57 -2.79 -4.30
C LEU A 32 -8.40 -3.15 -3.38
N GLY A 33 -7.80 -4.33 -3.58
CA GLY A 33 -6.58 -4.74 -2.89
C GLY A 33 -5.43 -3.75 -3.09
N PHE A 34 -5.10 -3.39 -4.34
CA PHE A 34 -4.02 -2.43 -4.62
C PHE A 34 -4.33 -1.00 -4.14
N VAL A 35 -5.59 -0.55 -4.24
CA VAL A 35 -6.01 0.74 -3.68
C VAL A 35 -5.77 0.74 -2.17
N TYR A 36 -6.25 -0.28 -1.47
CA TYR A 36 -6.08 -0.42 -0.03
C TYR A 36 -4.60 -0.47 0.36
N THR A 37 -3.79 -1.29 -0.30
CA THR A 37 -2.35 -1.37 -0.03
C THR A 37 -1.64 -0.05 -0.31
N SER A 38 -2.02 0.70 -1.35
CA SER A 38 -1.47 2.04 -1.60
C SER A 38 -1.71 2.99 -0.43
N PHE A 39 -2.93 3.00 0.12
CA PHE A 39 -3.27 3.80 1.29
C PHE A 39 -2.50 3.37 2.54
N GLN A 40 -2.34 2.07 2.76
CA GLN A 40 -1.57 1.54 3.89
C GLN A 40 -0.10 1.94 3.81
N GLU A 41 0.54 1.78 2.65
CA GLU A 41 1.94 2.17 2.43
C GLU A 41 2.14 3.67 2.68
N ARG A 42 1.21 4.51 2.22
CA ARG A 42 1.26 5.95 2.49
C ARG A 42 1.14 6.28 3.97
N ALA A 43 0.19 5.66 4.67
CA ALA A 43 -0.02 5.89 6.11
C ALA A 43 1.23 5.50 6.90
N MET A 44 1.88 4.40 6.52
CA MET A 44 3.10 3.93 7.14
C MET A 44 4.29 4.85 6.87
N ALA A 45 4.47 5.30 5.62
CA ALA A 45 5.54 6.24 5.26
C ALA A 45 5.48 7.53 6.08
N VAL A 46 4.26 8.06 6.32
CA VAL A 46 4.04 9.24 7.17
C VAL A 46 4.35 8.93 8.64
N SER A 47 3.92 7.79 9.15
CA SER A 47 4.15 7.36 10.54
C SER A 47 5.63 7.16 10.84
N HIS A 48 6.36 6.44 9.98
CA HIS A 48 7.80 6.23 10.12
C HIS A 48 8.61 7.50 9.89
N GLY A 49 8.22 8.34 8.92
CA GLY A 49 8.84 9.66 8.73
C GLY A 49 8.70 10.56 9.96
N SER A 50 7.52 10.57 10.58
CA SER A 50 7.28 11.30 11.83
C SER A 50 8.12 10.74 12.98
N THR A 51 8.19 9.42 13.11
CA THR A 51 9.01 8.74 14.13
C THR A 51 10.49 9.03 13.94
N ALA A 52 10.98 9.08 12.70
CA ALA A 52 12.37 9.45 12.40
C ALA A 52 12.68 10.89 12.82
N CYS A 53 11.75 11.82 12.61
CA CYS A 53 11.87 13.21 13.06
C CYS A 53 11.91 13.30 14.59
N LEU A 54 11.00 12.60 15.28
CA LEU A 54 10.95 12.55 16.74
C LEU A 54 12.21 11.90 17.35
N ALA A 55 12.78 10.88 16.72
CA ALA A 55 14.01 10.22 17.17
C ALA A 55 15.26 11.11 17.01
N ARG A 56 15.25 12.06 16.06
CA ARG A 56 16.35 13.03 15.91
C ARG A 56 16.43 14.02 17.07
N ALA A 57 15.31 14.42 17.65
CA ALA A 57 15.27 15.42 18.72
C ALA A 57 16.09 15.03 19.98
N PRO A 58 15.99 13.79 20.53
CA PRO A 58 16.82 13.33 21.63
C PRO A 58 18.22 12.87 21.20
N GLY A 59 18.58 12.93 19.91
CA GLY A 59 19.89 12.54 19.39
C GLY A 59 20.04 11.07 19.00
N ASP A 60 18.95 10.29 18.94
CA ASP A 60 18.98 8.89 18.50
C ASP A 60 19.08 8.80 16.97
N SER A 61 20.31 8.95 16.48
CA SER A 61 20.64 8.93 15.06
C SER A 61 20.43 7.56 14.41
N VAL A 62 20.51 6.46 15.17
CA VAL A 62 20.33 5.10 14.66
C VAL A 62 18.85 4.85 14.37
N LEU A 63 17.97 5.12 15.35
CA LEU A 63 16.54 4.96 15.18
C LEU A 63 16.00 5.90 14.09
N ALA A 64 16.46 7.15 14.08
CA ALA A 64 16.12 8.11 13.03
C ALA A 64 16.50 7.60 11.62
N ARG A 65 17.66 6.96 11.49
CA ARG A 65 18.10 6.39 10.21
C ARG A 65 17.25 5.19 9.80
N VAL A 66 16.96 4.28 10.73
CA VAL A 66 16.14 3.09 10.46
C VAL A 66 14.73 3.51 10.03
N CYS A 67 14.04 4.33 10.82
CA CYS A 67 12.70 4.81 10.47
C CYS A 67 12.69 5.62 9.17
N GLY A 68 13.73 6.42 8.90
CA GLY A 68 13.85 7.15 7.65
C GLY A 68 14.02 6.25 6.42
N THR A 69 14.80 5.17 6.53
CA THR A 69 14.95 4.18 5.46
C THR A 69 13.65 3.43 5.19
N ILE A 70 12.93 3.02 6.25
CA ILE A 70 11.64 2.33 6.10
C ILE A 70 10.62 3.24 5.43
N ALA A 71 10.50 4.50 5.88
CA ALA A 71 9.61 5.48 5.26
C ALA A 71 9.91 5.72 3.77
N ALA A 72 11.20 5.69 3.39
CA ALA A 72 11.61 5.82 2.00
C ALA A 72 11.23 4.60 1.15
N ASN A 73 11.26 3.40 1.73
CA ASN A 73 10.82 2.17 1.05
C ASN A 73 9.29 2.18 0.87
N GLU A 74 8.55 2.50 1.91
CA GLU A 74 7.07 2.54 1.88
C GLU A 74 6.56 3.53 0.83
N LYS A 75 7.22 4.68 0.69
CA LYS A 75 6.90 5.65 -0.38
C LYS A 75 7.14 5.11 -1.79
N ARG A 76 8.16 4.25 -1.98
CA ARG A 76 8.42 3.59 -3.27
C ARG A 76 7.38 2.50 -3.56
N HIS A 77 6.94 1.78 -2.54
CA HIS A 77 5.86 0.81 -2.65
C HIS A 77 4.54 1.50 -3.01
N GLU A 78 4.15 2.56 -2.30
CA GLU A 78 2.99 3.40 -2.61
C GLU A 78 3.00 3.81 -4.09
N THR A 79 4.11 4.38 -4.56
CA THR A 79 4.25 4.81 -5.97
C THR A 79 4.04 3.66 -6.96
N THR A 80 4.53 2.47 -6.63
CA THR A 80 4.38 1.29 -7.48
C THR A 80 2.93 0.83 -7.54
N TYR A 81 2.26 0.76 -6.39
CA TYR A 81 0.85 0.36 -6.33
C TYR A 81 -0.08 1.37 -6.99
N ILE A 82 0.17 2.68 -6.81
CA ILE A 82 -0.57 3.73 -7.53
C ILE A 82 -0.46 3.53 -9.04
N ARG A 83 0.75 3.28 -9.56
CA ARG A 83 0.95 3.05 -11.00
C ARG A 83 0.20 1.82 -11.51
N ILE A 84 0.13 0.75 -10.71
CA ILE A 84 -0.64 -0.45 -11.06
C ILE A 84 -2.13 -0.11 -11.16
N VAL A 85 -2.66 0.65 -10.18
CA VAL A 85 -4.07 1.10 -10.19
C VAL A 85 -4.35 2.04 -11.37
N GLU A 86 -3.45 2.98 -11.65
CA GLU A 86 -3.57 3.91 -12.80
C GLU A 86 -3.61 3.17 -14.13
N GLN A 87 -2.73 2.19 -14.34
CA GLN A 87 -2.73 1.38 -15.57
C GLN A 87 -4.03 0.59 -15.71
N GLN A 88 -4.55 0.06 -14.60
CA GLN A 88 -5.79 -0.70 -14.60
C GLN A 88 -7.01 0.18 -14.90
N LEU A 89 -7.07 1.39 -14.32
CA LEU A 89 -8.09 2.41 -14.62
C LEU A 89 -8.05 2.84 -16.10
N TRP A 90 -6.86 2.88 -16.70
CA TRP A 90 -6.71 3.19 -18.12
C TRP A 90 -7.30 2.10 -19.03
N LEU A 91 -7.17 0.83 -18.62
CA LEU A 91 -7.66 -0.32 -19.38
C LEU A 91 -9.17 -0.56 -19.19
N ASP A 92 -9.70 -0.31 -18.00
CA ASP A 92 -11.10 -0.53 -17.64
C ASP A 92 -11.59 0.52 -16.61
N PRO A 93 -11.90 1.75 -17.07
CA PRO A 93 -12.33 2.83 -16.18
C PRO A 93 -13.73 2.59 -15.61
N ASP A 94 -14.63 1.99 -16.38
CA ASP A 94 -16.03 1.78 -15.98
C ASP A 94 -16.15 0.69 -14.92
N GLY A 95 -15.45 -0.44 -15.08
CA GLY A 95 -15.42 -1.50 -14.07
C GLY A 95 -14.82 -1.03 -12.74
N ALA A 96 -13.68 -0.33 -12.82
CA ALA A 96 -12.98 0.14 -11.63
C ALA A 96 -13.75 1.19 -10.81
N VAL A 97 -14.50 2.07 -11.47
CA VAL A 97 -15.37 3.04 -10.78
C VAL A 97 -16.63 2.36 -10.27
N TYR A 98 -17.25 1.48 -11.07
CA TYR A 98 -18.44 0.74 -10.67
C TYR A 98 -18.21 -0.08 -9.41
N ASP A 99 -17.11 -0.84 -9.34
CA ASP A 99 -16.81 -1.70 -8.19
C ASP A 99 -16.38 -0.93 -6.92
N PHE A 100 -15.86 0.29 -7.06
CA PHE A 100 -15.58 1.15 -5.92
C PHE A 100 -16.86 1.73 -5.30
N PHE A 101 -17.86 2.07 -6.13
CA PHE A 101 -19.07 2.74 -5.69
C PHE A 101 -20.28 1.82 -5.46
N MET A 102 -20.31 0.64 -6.09
CA MET A 102 -21.40 -0.32 -5.92
C MET A 102 -20.99 -1.51 -5.05
N PRO A 103 -21.68 -1.77 -3.92
CA PRO A 103 -21.50 -3.00 -3.18
C PRO A 103 -21.92 -4.21 -4.04
N PRO A 104 -21.34 -5.40 -3.82
CA PRO A 104 -21.72 -6.58 -4.57
C PRO A 104 -23.23 -6.82 -4.45
N ALA A 105 -23.91 -6.93 -5.59
CA ALA A 105 -25.30 -7.33 -5.63
C ALA A 105 -25.43 -8.74 -5.02
N ASN A 106 -26.39 -8.87 -4.12
CA ASN A 106 -26.72 -10.06 -3.33
C ASN A 106 -27.30 -11.20 -4.17
#